data_AF-A0A1M6LQ10-F1
#
_entry.id   AF-A0A1M6LQ10-F1
#
_cell.length_a   1.000
_cell.length_b   1.000
_cell.length_c   1.000
_cell.angle_alpha   90.00
_cell.angle_beta   90.00
_cell.angle_gamma   90.00
#
_symmetry.space_group_name_H-M   'P 1'
#
loop_
_entity.id
_entity.type
_entity.pdbx_description
1 polymer ?
#
loop_
_entity_poly.entity_id
_entity_poly.type
_entity_poly.pdbx_seq_one_letter_code
_entity_poly.pdbx_strand_id
1 'polypeptide(L)'
;MKRLALLVLIMVASVAVKAQTETLWKSENLAIEETTQENGERVYNLFSKELKYDEIYYLLTVSSGTMQEVYDDVVYYEKLCRRVKGEKETHKSNDIATRNENSIFVVVDGDLGFTIMEGYDLHKVAKKMKKRAEEIGEGLAL
;
A
#
# COMPACT_ATOMS: atom_id res chain seq x y z
N MET A 1 -2.00 40.90 45.86
CA MET A 1 -2.37 40.95 44.42
C MET A 1 -1.07 40.98 43.63
N LYS A 2 -0.64 40.02 42.80
CA LYS A 2 -1.32 38.96 42.06
C LYS A 2 -0.27 37.87 41.81
N ARG A 3 -0.41 36.71 42.45
CA ARG A 3 0.15 35.45 41.94
C ARG A 3 -0.64 35.11 40.68
N LEU A 4 -0.25 35.68 39.55
CA LEU A 4 -0.94 35.52 38.28
C LEU A 4 0.06 35.41 37.12
N ALA A 5 1.27 34.93 37.43
CA ALA A 5 2.23 34.42 36.47
C ALA A 5 2.22 32.87 36.42
N LEU A 6 1.15 32.27 36.95
CA LEU A 6 0.88 30.83 36.93
C LEU A 6 -0.39 30.65 36.10
N LEU A 7 -0.27 30.69 34.77
CA LEU A 7 -1.24 30.26 33.75
C LEU A 7 -0.95 30.90 32.36
N VAL A 8 0.32 30.98 31.97
CA VAL A 8 0.64 30.65 30.57
C VAL A 8 1.01 29.17 30.64
N LEU A 9 0.05 28.33 31.06
CA LEU A 9 -0.67 27.47 30.12
C LEU A 9 0.29 27.07 29.02
N ILE A 10 1.06 26.03 29.34
CA ILE A 10 1.72 25.16 28.38
C ILE A 10 0.60 24.69 27.46
N MET A 11 0.23 25.50 26.48
CA MET A 11 -0.43 25.00 25.29
C MET A 11 0.67 24.22 24.58
N VAL A 12 0.79 22.94 24.95
CA VAL A 12 1.10 21.95 23.94
C VAL A 12 -0.04 22.13 22.96
N ALA A 13 0.15 22.95 21.94
CA ALA A 13 -0.69 22.91 20.77
C ALA A 13 -0.48 21.49 20.27
N SER A 14 -1.37 20.58 20.66
CA SER A 14 -1.61 19.33 19.96
C SER A 14 -2.06 19.77 18.58
N VAL A 15 -1.07 20.00 17.71
CA VAL A 15 -1.28 20.34 16.32
C VAL A 15 -2.08 19.14 15.81
N ALA A 16 -3.36 19.34 15.54
CA ALA A 16 -4.16 18.32 14.92
C ALA A 16 -3.50 18.03 13.57
N VAL A 17 -2.76 16.93 13.49
CA VAL A 17 -2.18 16.46 12.24
C VAL A 17 -3.39 16.07 11.40
N LYS A 18 -3.65 16.81 10.33
CA LYS A 18 -4.71 16.42 9.41
C LYS A 18 -4.26 15.18 8.67
N ALA A 19 -5.21 14.31 8.34
CA ALA A 19 -4.90 13.18 7.48
C ALA A 19 -4.25 13.67 6.18
N GLN A 20 -3.10 13.11 5.83
CA GLN A 20 -2.31 13.50 4.67
C GLN A 20 -1.94 12.26 3.87
N THR A 21 -2.22 12.29 2.57
CA THR A 21 -1.86 11.22 1.64
C THR A 21 -0.70 11.65 0.74
N GLU A 22 0.29 10.79 0.60
CA GLU A 22 1.45 10.92 -0.28
C GLU A 22 1.51 9.71 -1.23
N THR A 23 1.55 9.95 -2.54
CA THR A 23 1.82 8.88 -3.52
C THR A 23 3.33 8.60 -3.56
N LEU A 24 3.76 7.43 -3.07
CA LEU A 24 5.18 7.06 -3.04
C LEU A 24 5.67 6.61 -4.42
N TRP A 25 4.80 5.96 -5.19
CA TRP A 25 5.08 5.52 -6.56
C TRP A 25 3.80 5.19 -7.34
N LYS A 26 3.83 5.35 -8.66
CA LYS A 26 2.69 5.08 -9.56
C LYS A 26 3.16 4.71 -10.97
N SER A 27 2.48 3.74 -11.58
CA SER A 27 2.46 3.43 -13.02
C SER A 27 1.05 3.53 -13.57
N GLU A 28 0.83 3.04 -14.79
CA GLU A 28 -0.51 2.92 -15.36
C GLU A 28 -1.39 1.94 -14.57
N ASN A 29 -0.80 0.86 -14.05
CA ASN A 29 -1.54 -0.28 -13.50
C ASN A 29 -1.40 -0.45 -11.99
N LEU A 30 -0.41 0.19 -11.36
CA LEU A 30 -0.12 -0.03 -9.94
C LEU A 30 0.29 1.29 -9.26
N ALA A 31 -0.14 1.50 -8.02
CA ALA A 31 0.26 2.63 -7.21
C ALA A 31 0.43 2.23 -5.75
N ILE A 32 1.29 2.93 -5.03
CA ILE A 32 1.44 2.79 -3.58
C ILE A 32 1.32 4.18 -2.96
N GLU A 33 0.43 4.31 -1.99
CA GLU A 33 0.21 5.55 -1.24
C GLU A 33 0.47 5.32 0.24
N GLU A 34 0.98 6.36 0.90
CA GLU A 34 1.09 6.47 2.35
C GLU A 34 0.06 7.49 2.82
N THR A 35 -0.78 7.11 3.77
CA THR A 35 -1.69 8.02 4.46
C THR A 35 -1.26 8.13 5.91
N THR A 36 -0.79 9.31 6.32
CA THR A 36 -0.64 9.64 7.73
C THR A 36 -2.02 10.03 8.26
N GLN A 37 -2.58 9.21 9.15
CA GLN A 37 -3.86 9.44 9.81
C GLN A 37 -3.76 10.57 10.85
N GLU A 38 -4.91 11.02 11.36
CA GLU A 38 -4.97 12.12 12.34
C GLU A 38 -4.28 11.79 13.68
N ASN A 39 -4.23 10.50 14.03
CA ASN A 39 -3.52 9.98 15.20
C ASN A 39 -1.99 9.88 14.97
N GLY A 40 -1.48 10.21 13.79
CA GLY A 40 -0.07 10.07 13.39
C GLY A 40 0.33 8.69 12.87
N GLU A 41 -0.60 7.72 12.84
CA GLU A 41 -0.38 6.39 12.27
C GLU A 41 -0.23 6.49 10.75
N ARG A 42 0.73 5.74 10.19
CA ARG A 42 0.91 5.64 8.74
C ARG A 42 0.28 4.35 8.23
N VAL A 43 -0.63 4.49 7.28
CA VAL A 43 -1.22 3.36 6.54
C VAL A 43 -0.73 3.39 5.12
N TYR A 44 -0.27 2.25 4.63
CA TYR A 44 0.17 2.07 3.26
C TYR A 44 -0.91 1.34 2.48
N ASN A 45 -1.20 1.80 1.27
CA ASN A 45 -2.22 1.20 0.41
C ASN A 45 -1.62 0.88 -0.95
N LEU A 46 -1.56 -0.41 -1.27
CA LEU A 46 -1.21 -0.89 -2.60
C LEU A 46 -2.49 -0.93 -3.44
N PHE A 47 -2.50 -0.12 -4.49
CA PHE A 47 -3.59 -0.04 -5.44
C PHE A 47 -3.19 -0.68 -6.76
N SER A 48 -4.15 -1.34 -7.39
CA SER A 48 -3.99 -1.87 -8.73
C SER A 48 -5.21 -1.53 -9.59
N LYS A 49 -4.98 -1.25 -10.87
CA LYS A 49 -6.05 -0.85 -11.81
C LYS A 49 -7.01 -2.01 -12.02
N GLU A 50 -8.28 -1.81 -11.69
CA GLU A 50 -9.35 -2.76 -12.00
C GLU A 50 -9.47 -2.92 -13.51
N LEU A 51 -9.51 -4.17 -13.96
CA LEU A 51 -9.82 -4.49 -15.34
C LEU A 51 -11.28 -4.94 -15.40
N LYS A 52 -12.20 -3.98 -15.36
CA LYS A 52 -13.62 -4.29 -15.38
C LYS A 52 -14.09 -4.62 -16.79
N TYR A 53 -14.96 -5.61 -16.90
CA TYR A 53 -15.83 -5.75 -18.07
C TYR A 53 -16.73 -4.50 -18.10
N ASP A 54 -16.84 -3.81 -19.24
CA ASP A 54 -17.62 -2.56 -19.44
C ASP A 54 -16.87 -1.22 -19.21
N GLU A 55 -15.54 -1.20 -19.37
CA GLU A 55 -14.72 0.02 -19.57
C GLU A 55 -14.63 1.03 -18.40
N ILE A 56 -15.15 0.70 -17.21
CA ILE A 56 -14.97 1.53 -16.01
C ILE A 56 -13.70 1.08 -15.27
N TYR A 57 -12.74 2.00 -15.12
CA TYR A 57 -11.48 1.75 -14.41
C TYR A 57 -11.51 2.42 -13.03
N TYR A 58 -11.45 1.63 -11.96
CA TYR A 58 -11.14 2.11 -10.61
C TYR A 58 -9.80 1.54 -10.14
N LEU A 59 -9.17 2.19 -9.15
CA LEU A 59 -8.03 1.63 -8.45
C LEU A 59 -8.56 0.77 -7.29
N LEU A 60 -8.34 -0.54 -7.35
CA LEU A 60 -8.70 -1.48 -6.29
C LEU A 60 -7.56 -1.54 -5.27
N THR A 61 -7.91 -1.45 -3.99
CA THR A 61 -6.95 -1.70 -2.90
C THR A 61 -6.72 -3.20 -2.80
N VAL A 62 -5.50 -3.65 -3.14
CA VAL A 62 -5.12 -5.08 -3.11
C VAL A 62 -4.36 -5.46 -1.85
N SER A 63 -3.84 -4.48 -1.12
CA SER A 63 -3.24 -4.64 0.21
C SER A 63 -3.27 -3.30 0.94
N SER A 64 -3.52 -3.35 2.26
CA SER A 64 -3.56 -2.18 3.13
C SER A 64 -3.03 -2.57 4.52
N GLY A 65 -2.27 -1.69 5.15
CA GLY A 65 -1.76 -1.92 6.51
C GLY A 65 -0.50 -1.13 6.81
N THR A 66 0.30 -1.67 7.73
CA THR A 66 1.64 -1.14 8.07
C THR A 66 2.59 -1.28 6.88
N MET A 67 3.71 -0.54 6.90
CA MET A 67 4.71 -0.63 5.83
C MET A 67 5.20 -2.07 5.64
N GLN A 68 5.46 -2.78 6.74
CA GLN A 68 5.95 -4.16 6.69
C GLN A 68 4.91 -5.10 6.06
N GLU A 69 3.65 -5.03 6.49
CA GLU A 69 2.60 -5.90 5.96
C GLU A 69 2.40 -5.73 4.46
N VAL A 70 2.38 -4.47 3.99
CA VAL A 70 2.21 -4.17 2.57
C VAL A 70 3.47 -4.53 1.78
N TYR A 71 4.67 -4.33 2.36
CA TYR A 71 5.93 -4.72 1.73
C TYR A 71 6.01 -6.24 1.54
N ASP A 72 5.62 -7.01 2.56
CA ASP A 72 5.58 -8.48 2.49
C ASP A 72 4.62 -8.97 1.41
N ASP A 73 3.45 -8.32 1.26
CA ASP A 73 2.51 -8.62 0.19
C ASP A 73 3.10 -8.29 -1.19
N VAL A 74 3.76 -7.13 -1.35
CA VAL A 74 4.42 -6.76 -2.60
C VAL A 74 5.48 -7.79 -3.00
N VAL A 75 6.34 -8.19 -2.06
CA VAL A 75 7.38 -9.19 -2.29
C VAL A 75 6.78 -10.56 -2.60
N TYR A 76 5.70 -10.93 -1.91
CA TYR A 76 4.95 -12.14 -2.19
C TYR A 76 4.41 -12.15 -3.61
N TYR A 77 3.68 -11.11 -4.02
CA TYR A 77 3.16 -10.96 -5.38
C TYR A 77 4.27 -10.94 -6.44
N GLU A 78 5.40 -10.28 -6.19
CA GLU A 78 6.55 -10.27 -7.12
C GLU A 78 7.10 -11.70 -7.34
N LYS A 79 7.17 -12.51 -6.28
CA LYS A 79 7.61 -13.91 -6.37
C LYS A 79 6.60 -14.76 -7.15
N LEU A 80 5.30 -14.52 -6.97
CA LEU A 80 4.25 -15.24 -7.69
C LEU A 80 4.32 -15.02 -9.21
N CYS A 81 4.64 -13.79 -9.66
CA CYS A 81 4.82 -13.51 -11.08
C CYS A 81 5.82 -14.46 -11.76
N ARG A 82 6.81 -14.99 -11.03
CA ARG A 82 7.87 -15.86 -11.56
C ARG A 82 7.51 -17.35 -11.57
N ARG A 83 6.31 -17.73 -11.10
CA ARG A 83 5.85 -19.13 -11.04
C ARG A 83 5.28 -19.59 -12.39
N VAL A 84 4.88 -20.86 -12.47
CA VAL A 84 4.31 -21.42 -13.70
C VAL A 84 2.96 -20.77 -14.01
N LYS A 85 2.74 -20.45 -15.28
CA LYS A 85 1.45 -19.93 -15.77
C LYS A 85 0.30 -20.86 -15.39
N GLY A 86 -0.79 -20.28 -14.90
CA GLY A 86 -2.02 -21.00 -14.56
C GLY A 86 -2.07 -21.55 -13.14
N GLU A 87 -1.02 -21.39 -12.34
CA GLU A 87 -1.08 -21.63 -10.90
C GLU A 87 -2.09 -20.71 -10.23
N LYS A 88 -2.82 -21.24 -9.25
CA LYS A 88 -3.83 -20.53 -8.47
C LYS A 88 -3.60 -20.75 -6.98
N GLU A 89 -3.74 -19.69 -6.20
CA GLU A 89 -3.69 -19.76 -4.74
C GLU A 89 -4.50 -18.62 -4.12
N THR A 90 -4.76 -18.73 -2.81
CA THR A 90 -5.47 -17.70 -2.05
C THR A 90 -4.48 -17.07 -1.06
N HIS A 91 -4.46 -15.73 -1.00
CA HIS A 91 -3.66 -14.97 -0.05
C HIS A 91 -4.48 -13.84 0.56
N LYS A 92 -4.58 -13.79 1.90
CA LYS A 92 -5.37 -12.79 2.64
C LYS A 92 -6.79 -12.59 2.07
N SER A 93 -7.49 -13.70 1.82
CA SER A 93 -8.83 -13.75 1.21
C SER A 93 -8.92 -13.33 -0.26
N ASN A 94 -7.83 -12.96 -0.91
CA ASN A 94 -7.81 -12.68 -2.34
C ASN A 94 -7.47 -13.95 -3.12
N ASP A 95 -8.22 -14.20 -4.20
CA ASP A 95 -7.90 -15.26 -5.15
C ASP A 95 -6.88 -14.75 -6.16
N ILE A 96 -5.81 -15.52 -6.38
CA ILE A 96 -4.68 -15.13 -7.22
C ILE A 96 -4.47 -16.18 -8.29
N ALA A 97 -4.20 -15.74 -9.52
CA ALA A 97 -3.84 -16.62 -10.63
C ALA A 97 -2.64 -16.08 -11.41
N THR A 98 -1.63 -16.93 -11.63
CA THR A 98 -0.46 -16.58 -12.46
C THR A 98 -0.87 -16.51 -13.93
N ARG A 99 -0.77 -15.32 -14.54
CA ARG A 99 -1.17 -15.07 -15.94
C ARG A 99 -0.10 -15.52 -16.92
N ASN A 100 1.15 -15.17 -16.63
CA ASN A 100 2.37 -15.52 -17.37
C ASN A 100 3.58 -15.35 -16.43
N GLU A 101 4.78 -15.57 -16.94
CA GLU A 101 6.06 -15.44 -16.20
C GLU A 101 6.39 -14.04 -15.66
N ASN A 102 5.54 -13.04 -15.92
CA ASN A 102 5.76 -11.65 -15.54
C ASN A 102 4.55 -10.99 -14.86
N SER A 103 3.42 -11.68 -14.70
CA SER A 103 2.20 -11.05 -14.18
C SER A 103 1.24 -12.03 -13.50
N ILE A 104 0.49 -11.50 -12.54
CA ILE A 104 -0.60 -12.21 -11.84
C ILE A 104 -1.92 -11.46 -12.00
N PHE A 105 -3.01 -12.20 -11.87
CA PHE A 105 -4.33 -11.68 -11.60
C PHE A 105 -4.63 -11.78 -10.12
N VAL A 106 -5.19 -10.71 -9.54
CA VAL A 106 -5.73 -10.74 -8.17
C VAL A 106 -7.21 -10.39 -8.24
N VAL A 107 -8.04 -11.22 -7.61
CA VAL A 107 -9.47 -11.00 -7.39
C VAL A 107 -9.62 -10.65 -5.92
N VAL A 108 -10.15 -9.45 -5.66
CA VAL A 108 -10.35 -8.94 -4.30
C VAL A 108 -11.75 -9.32 -3.84
N ASP A 109 -11.86 -10.03 -2.72
CA ASP A 109 -13.15 -10.49 -2.20
C ASP A 109 -14.07 -9.29 -1.87
N GLY A 110 -15.32 -9.34 -2.32
CA GLY A 110 -16.31 -8.25 -2.19
C GLY A 110 -16.47 -7.34 -3.41
N ASP A 111 -15.48 -7.25 -4.30
CA ASP A 111 -15.56 -6.52 -5.57
C ASP A 111 -15.41 -7.50 -6.75
N LEU A 112 -16.34 -7.49 -7.71
CA LEU A 112 -16.29 -8.33 -8.93
C LEU A 112 -15.17 -7.92 -9.92
N GLY A 113 -14.04 -7.43 -9.41
CA GLY A 113 -12.91 -6.94 -10.18
C GLY A 113 -11.71 -7.88 -10.11
N PHE A 114 -11.09 -8.14 -11.25
CA PHE A 114 -9.73 -8.69 -11.30
C PHE A 114 -8.76 -7.61 -11.74
N THR A 115 -7.54 -7.64 -11.22
CA THR A 115 -6.50 -6.69 -11.57
C THR A 115 -5.24 -7.39 -12.04
N ILE A 116 -4.51 -6.79 -12.98
CA ILE A 116 -3.22 -7.29 -13.46
C ILE A 116 -2.12 -6.55 -12.71
N MET A 117 -1.26 -7.30 -12.03
CA MET A 117 -0.02 -6.76 -11.45
C MET A 117 1.18 -7.33 -12.19
N GLU A 118 2.04 -6.43 -12.67
CA GLU A 118 3.27 -6.80 -13.36
C GLU A 118 4.44 -6.89 -12.36
N GLY A 119 5.26 -7.95 -12.48
CA GLY A 119 6.41 -8.17 -11.61
C GLY A 119 7.42 -7.02 -11.62
N TYR A 120 7.57 -6.34 -12.77
CA TYR A 120 8.45 -5.18 -12.89
C TYR A 120 7.98 -3.98 -12.04
N ASP A 121 6.67 -3.74 -12.01
CA ASP A 121 6.07 -2.67 -11.22
C ASP A 121 6.14 -3.01 -9.72
N LEU A 122 5.81 -4.26 -9.35
CA LEU A 122 5.97 -4.76 -7.98
C LEU A 122 7.41 -4.62 -7.48
N HIS A 123 8.40 -4.95 -8.31
CA HIS A 123 9.81 -4.78 -7.98
C HIS A 123 10.19 -3.31 -7.72
N LYS A 124 9.64 -2.38 -8.50
CA LYS A 124 9.85 -0.93 -8.28
C LYS A 124 9.18 -0.45 -7.00
N VAL A 125 7.96 -0.90 -6.72
CA VAL A 125 7.26 -0.62 -5.46
C VAL A 125 8.10 -1.10 -4.28
N ALA A 126 8.60 -2.34 -4.31
CA ALA A 126 9.45 -2.89 -3.24
C ALA A 126 10.69 -2.01 -2.99
N LYS A 127 11.38 -1.55 -4.05
CA LYS A 127 12.51 -0.62 -3.92
C LYS A 127 12.11 0.72 -3.32
N LYS A 128 10.96 1.26 -3.70
CA LYS A 128 10.45 2.54 -3.20
C LYS A 128 10.06 2.46 -1.73
N MET A 129 9.40 1.38 -1.32
CA MET A 129 9.07 1.14 0.08
C MET A 129 10.34 1.00 0.94
N LYS A 130 11.35 0.25 0.50
CA LYS A 130 12.65 0.19 1.19
C LYS A 130 13.29 1.55 1.40
N LYS A 131 13.35 2.36 0.33
CA LYS A 131 13.89 3.72 0.41
C LYS A 131 13.10 4.58 1.40
N ARG A 132 11.76 4.47 1.38
CA ARG A 132 10.90 5.21 2.32
C ARG A 132 11.13 4.77 3.76
N ALA A 133 11.30 3.47 4.02
CA ALA A 133 11.62 2.91 5.32
C ALA A 133 12.94 3.50 5.88
N GLU A 134 13.98 3.56 5.03
CA GLU A 134 15.26 4.18 5.37
C GLU A 134 15.12 5.68 5.69
N GLU A 135 14.31 6.43 4.94
CA GLU A 135 14.09 7.87 5.14
C GLU A 135 13.40 8.19 6.48
N ILE A 136 12.50 7.30 6.93
CA ILE A 136 11.73 7.50 8.16
C ILE A 136 12.30 6.74 9.36
N GLY A 137 13.41 5.99 9.18
CA GLY A 137 14.05 5.21 10.25
C GLY A 137 13.29 3.95 10.64
N GLU A 138 12.39 3.46 9.80
CA GLU A 138 11.69 2.19 9.99
C GLU A 138 12.49 1.07 9.30
N GLY A 139 12.83 0.01 10.03
CA GLY A 139 13.47 -1.16 9.43
C GLY A 139 12.44 -2.08 8.81
N LEU A 140 12.66 -2.51 7.57
CA LEU A 140 11.92 -3.63 6.98
C LEU A 140 12.63 -4.95 7.29
N ALA A 141 11.91 -5.94 7.80
CA ALA A 141 12.41 -7.29 7.91
C ALA A 141 12.63 -7.87 6.50
N LEU A 142 13.82 -8.44 6.25
CA LEU A 142 14.24 -9.03 4.98
C LEU A 142 14.11 -10.54 4.98
#